data_AF-A0A561W598-F1
#
_entry.id   AF-A0A561W598-F1
#
_cell.length_a   1.000
_cell.length_b   1.000
_cell.length_c   1.000
_cell.angle_alpha   90.00
_cell.angle_beta   90.00
_cell.angle_gamma   90.00
#
_symmetry.space_group_name_H-M   'P 1'
#
loop_
_entity.id
_entity.type
_entity.pdbx_description
1 polymer ?
#
loop_
_entity_poly.entity_id
_entity_poly.type
_entity_poly.pdbx_seq_one_letter_code
_entity_poly.pdbx_strand_id
1 'polypeptide(L)'
;MVDDAPTPVHLSKVLDGLAENPALPAGLVRRLVRYRRGFGHVATRPDLTLDLIEEILASDHHWLLHSLALNPQLPNAVRMRLAAHADHAVRAALAAHAHDAPRELYERLIDDPDTRVREYLAEHDDVPADLLARLARDPDPKVRATLARWWTQAPEAVRRVLLTDPVNEVRTAACSTYYARRPHPVPPSDLVTGLLADPVTRAGAVRHALLTPELVFKAIE
;
A
#
# COMPACT_ATOMS: atom_id res chain seq x y z
N MET A 1 -46.99 -25.50 3.47
CA MET A 1 -45.86 -26.41 3.75
C MET A 1 -44.66 -25.52 3.95
N VAL A 2 -44.16 -25.44 5.18
CA VAL A 2 -42.93 -24.68 5.48
C VAL A 2 -41.82 -25.51 4.86
N ASP A 3 -41.17 -24.93 3.85
CA ASP A 3 -40.07 -25.53 3.13
C ASP A 3 -38.92 -25.69 4.14
N ASP A 4 -38.75 -26.90 4.67
CA ASP A 4 -37.67 -27.26 5.61
C ASP A 4 -36.38 -27.43 4.82
N ALA A 5 -35.99 -26.37 4.12
CA ALA A 5 -34.74 -26.31 3.39
C ALA A 5 -33.62 -26.44 4.43
N PRO A 6 -32.73 -27.44 4.31
CA PRO A 6 -31.67 -27.64 5.27
C PRO A 6 -30.84 -26.35 5.38
N THR A 7 -30.68 -25.84 6.59
CA THR A 7 -29.83 -24.68 6.83
C THR A 7 -28.42 -25.04 6.37
N PRO A 8 -27.77 -24.25 5.49
CA PRO A 8 -26.46 -24.61 4.98
C PRO A 8 -25.46 -24.78 6.13
N VAL A 9 -24.78 -25.92 6.17
CA VAL A 9 -23.58 -26.08 6.99
C VAL A 9 -22.52 -25.14 6.40
N HIS A 10 -21.85 -24.35 7.25
CA HIS A 10 -20.93 -23.27 6.83
C HIS A 10 -21.57 -22.15 5.98
N LEU A 11 -22.71 -21.60 6.42
CA LEU A 11 -23.37 -20.47 5.76
C LEU A 11 -22.43 -19.34 5.34
N SER A 12 -21.39 -19.01 6.13
CA SER A 12 -20.36 -18.04 5.78
C SER A 12 -19.67 -18.36 4.45
N LYS A 13 -19.13 -19.58 4.32
CA LYS A 13 -18.45 -20.05 3.09
C LYS A 13 -19.37 -20.07 1.88
N VAL A 14 -20.65 -20.37 2.09
CA VAL A 14 -21.66 -20.33 1.02
C VAL A 14 -21.86 -18.89 0.55
N LEU A 15 -21.98 -17.93 1.47
CA LEU A 15 -22.13 -16.52 1.13
C LEU A 15 -20.89 -15.96 0.42
N ASP A 16 -19.69 -16.34 0.86
CA ASP A 16 -18.43 -15.99 0.19
C ASP A 16 -18.39 -16.52 -1.24
N GLY A 17 -18.70 -17.82 -1.41
CA GLY A 17 -18.76 -18.43 -2.72
C GLY A 17 -19.80 -17.80 -3.64
N LEU A 18 -20.95 -17.36 -3.11
CA LEU A 18 -21.95 -16.62 -3.88
C LEU A 18 -21.44 -15.23 -4.27
N ALA A 19 -20.79 -14.52 -3.34
CA ALA A 19 -20.23 -13.20 -3.58
C ALA A 19 -19.16 -13.21 -4.68
N GLU A 20 -18.37 -14.29 -4.77
CA GLU A 20 -17.33 -14.49 -5.78
C GLU A 20 -17.84 -15.09 -7.09
N ASN A 21 -19.08 -15.61 -7.14
CA ASN A 21 -19.61 -16.29 -8.30
C ASN A 21 -19.96 -15.31 -9.44
N PRO A 22 -19.24 -15.32 -10.59
CA PRO A 22 -19.48 -14.40 -11.70
C PRO A 22 -20.83 -14.64 -12.40
N ALA A 23 -21.43 -15.84 -12.25
CA ALA A 23 -22.74 -16.16 -12.80
C ALA A 23 -23.90 -15.74 -11.90
N LEU A 24 -23.64 -15.15 -10.72
CA LEU A 24 -24.69 -14.73 -9.81
C LEU A 24 -25.54 -13.60 -10.44
N PRO A 25 -26.88 -13.77 -10.58
CA PRO A 25 -27.73 -12.73 -11.14
C PRO A 25 -27.69 -11.43 -10.32
N ALA A 26 -27.76 -10.28 -11.00
CA ALA A 26 -27.65 -8.95 -10.38
C ALA A 26 -28.64 -8.72 -9.20
N GLY A 27 -29.86 -9.27 -9.30
CA GLY A 27 -30.84 -9.22 -8.21
C GLY A 27 -30.37 -9.93 -6.93
N LEU A 28 -29.61 -11.02 -7.07
CA LEU A 28 -29.01 -11.73 -5.93
C LEU A 28 -27.76 -11.03 -5.42
N VAL A 29 -26.94 -10.44 -6.31
CA VAL A 29 -25.82 -9.56 -5.90
C VAL A 29 -26.34 -8.42 -5.02
N ARG A 30 -27.41 -7.72 -5.43
CA ARG A 30 -28.03 -6.66 -4.62
C ARG A 30 -28.52 -7.17 -3.26
N ARG A 31 -29.07 -8.40 -3.21
CA ARG A 31 -29.48 -9.00 -1.93
C ARG A 31 -28.29 -9.29 -1.02
N LEU A 32 -27.15 -9.72 -1.57
CA LEU A 32 -25.92 -9.90 -0.79
C LEU A 32 -25.37 -8.57 -0.26
N VAL A 33 -25.39 -7.50 -1.07
CA VAL A 33 -25.00 -6.14 -0.62
C VAL A 33 -25.80 -5.69 0.60
N ARG A 34 -27.11 -5.98 0.63
CA ARG A 34 -27.99 -5.66 1.77
C ARG A 34 -27.85 -6.63 2.95
N TYR A 35 -27.18 -7.75 2.76
CA TYR A 35 -27.10 -8.81 3.76
C TYR A 35 -26.04 -8.48 4.81
N ARG A 36 -26.48 -7.90 5.94
CA ARG A 36 -25.60 -7.39 7.01
C ARG A 36 -24.71 -8.42 7.70
N ARG A 37 -24.96 -9.72 7.50
CA ARG A 37 -24.13 -10.82 8.05
C ARG A 37 -23.19 -11.43 7.00
N GLY A 38 -23.21 -10.91 5.78
CA GLY A 38 -22.33 -11.35 4.69
C GLY A 38 -20.95 -10.73 4.81
N PHE A 39 -19.99 -11.30 4.09
CA PHE A 39 -18.65 -10.76 3.99
C PHE A 39 -18.55 -9.76 2.85
N GLY A 40 -17.62 -8.82 2.97
CA GLY A 40 -17.44 -7.72 2.03
C GLY A 40 -17.00 -8.13 0.62
N HIS A 41 -16.77 -9.42 0.37
CA HIS A 41 -16.32 -9.95 -0.92
C HIS A 41 -17.27 -9.57 -2.08
N VAL A 42 -18.56 -9.32 -1.79
CA VAL A 42 -19.48 -8.82 -2.82
C VAL A 42 -19.07 -7.43 -3.34
N ALA A 43 -18.44 -6.61 -2.50
CA ALA A 43 -17.96 -5.27 -2.85
C ALA A 43 -16.63 -5.27 -3.63
N THR A 44 -15.91 -6.38 -3.66
CA THR A 44 -14.68 -6.54 -4.48
C THR A 44 -14.97 -7.09 -5.88
N ARG A 45 -16.24 -7.32 -6.23
CA ARG A 45 -16.62 -7.86 -7.52
C ARG A 45 -16.27 -6.89 -8.67
N PRO A 46 -15.71 -7.39 -9.79
CA PRO A 46 -15.36 -6.55 -10.94
C PRO A 46 -16.58 -6.07 -11.74
N ASP A 47 -17.75 -6.72 -11.57
CA ASP A 47 -18.99 -6.44 -12.31
C ASP A 47 -19.99 -5.57 -11.52
N LEU A 48 -19.55 -4.89 -10.46
CA LEU A 48 -20.41 -3.97 -9.72
C LEU A 48 -20.87 -2.81 -10.60
N THR A 49 -22.19 -2.63 -10.68
CA THR A 49 -22.79 -1.47 -11.32
C THR A 49 -22.65 -0.23 -10.44
N LEU A 50 -22.67 0.96 -11.05
CA LEU A 50 -22.63 2.21 -10.30
C LEU A 50 -23.78 2.30 -9.28
N ASP A 51 -24.98 1.83 -9.63
CA ASP A 51 -26.12 1.78 -8.71
C ASP A 51 -25.82 0.96 -7.44
N LEU A 52 -25.13 -0.19 -7.58
CA LEU A 52 -24.75 -1.01 -6.43
C LEU A 52 -23.61 -0.36 -5.62
N ILE A 53 -22.69 0.32 -6.30
CA ILE A 53 -21.64 1.09 -5.63
C ILE A 53 -22.25 2.21 -4.79
N GLU A 54 -23.19 2.98 -5.33
CA GLU A 54 -23.89 4.04 -4.58
C GLU A 54 -24.70 3.47 -3.41
N GLU A 55 -25.32 2.30 -3.60
CA GLU A 55 -26.03 1.60 -2.53
C GLU A 55 -25.10 1.16 -1.40
N ILE A 56 -23.88 0.68 -1.72
CA ILE A 56 -22.85 0.35 -0.74
C ILE A 56 -22.40 1.61 0.00
N LEU A 57 -22.10 2.69 -0.73
CA LEU A 57 -21.65 3.98 -0.19
C LEU A 57 -22.68 4.58 0.78
N ALA A 58 -23.97 4.40 0.52
CA ALA A 58 -25.05 4.88 1.38
C ALA A 58 -25.35 3.96 2.59
N SER A 59 -24.72 2.79 2.67
CA SER A 59 -25.09 1.76 3.65
C SER A 59 -24.42 1.92 5.02
N ASP A 60 -23.42 2.80 5.15
CA ASP A 60 -22.57 3.01 6.34
C ASP A 60 -21.94 1.73 6.93
N HIS A 61 -21.93 0.62 6.19
CA HIS A 61 -21.31 -0.62 6.65
C HIS A 61 -19.79 -0.56 6.42
N HIS A 62 -19.03 -0.26 7.48
CA HIS A 62 -17.58 -0.08 7.41
C HIS A 62 -16.85 -1.22 6.69
N TRP A 63 -17.23 -2.48 6.91
CA TRP A 63 -16.58 -3.65 6.29
C TRP A 63 -16.86 -3.72 4.78
N LEU A 64 -18.07 -3.33 4.35
CA LEU A 64 -18.47 -3.31 2.95
C LEU A 64 -17.78 -2.15 2.22
N LEU A 65 -17.65 -0.99 2.89
CA LEU A 65 -16.87 0.15 2.40
C LEU A 65 -15.39 -0.15 2.30
N HIS A 66 -14.83 -0.83 3.31
CA HIS A 66 -13.45 -1.30 3.30
C HIS A 66 -13.22 -2.24 2.11
N SER A 67 -14.06 -3.26 1.92
CA SER A 67 -13.95 -4.15 0.76
C SER A 67 -14.20 -3.46 -0.57
N LEU A 68 -15.10 -2.48 -0.63
CA LEU A 68 -15.30 -1.65 -1.82
C LEU A 68 -14.01 -0.90 -2.17
N ALA A 69 -13.32 -0.33 -1.17
CA ALA A 69 -12.06 0.39 -1.37
C ALA A 69 -10.92 -0.49 -1.91
N LEU A 70 -10.96 -1.80 -1.64
CA LEU A 70 -10.02 -2.78 -2.19
C LEU A 70 -10.33 -3.16 -3.65
N ASN A 71 -11.44 -2.70 -4.22
CA ASN A 71 -11.84 -3.07 -5.56
C ASN A 71 -11.04 -2.27 -6.62
N PRO A 72 -10.19 -2.93 -7.44
CA PRO A 72 -9.31 -2.25 -8.39
C PRO A 72 -10.06 -1.64 -9.58
N GLN A 73 -11.34 -2.01 -9.79
CA GLN A 73 -12.17 -1.53 -10.91
C GLN A 73 -13.01 -0.31 -10.53
N LEU A 74 -12.81 0.27 -9.34
CA LEU A 74 -13.56 1.45 -8.93
C LEU A 74 -13.30 2.64 -9.87
N PRO A 75 -14.36 3.33 -10.32
CA PRO A 75 -14.20 4.62 -11.00
C PRO A 75 -13.43 5.61 -10.12
N ASN A 76 -12.55 6.41 -10.72
CA ASN A 76 -11.74 7.38 -9.98
C ASN A 76 -12.58 8.37 -9.15
N ALA A 77 -13.77 8.74 -9.62
CA ALA A 77 -14.69 9.57 -8.85
C ALA A 77 -15.12 8.93 -7.51
N VAL A 78 -15.32 7.60 -7.50
CA VAL A 78 -15.64 6.84 -6.29
C VAL A 78 -14.41 6.70 -5.40
N ARG A 79 -13.24 6.43 -5.98
CA ARG A 79 -11.95 6.41 -5.24
C ARG A 79 -11.73 7.73 -4.51
N MET A 80 -11.96 8.88 -5.15
CA MET A 80 -11.84 10.20 -4.53
C MET A 80 -12.81 10.42 -3.37
N ARG A 81 -14.05 9.90 -3.45
CA ARG A 81 -15.00 9.93 -2.32
C ARG A 81 -14.51 9.09 -1.15
N LEU A 82 -14.02 7.88 -1.42
CA LEU A 82 -13.47 6.99 -0.40
C LEU A 82 -12.19 7.55 0.23
N ALA A 83 -11.36 8.28 -0.52
CA ALA A 83 -10.17 8.98 -0.02
C ALA A 83 -10.51 10.12 0.96
N ALA A 84 -11.76 10.60 0.97
CA ALA A 84 -12.25 11.58 1.93
C ALA A 84 -13.10 10.97 3.06
N HIS A 85 -13.20 9.63 3.12
CA HIS A 85 -14.03 8.94 4.09
C HIS A 85 -13.52 9.14 5.53
N ALA A 86 -14.42 9.22 6.51
CA ALA A 86 -14.05 9.49 7.91
C ALA A 86 -13.24 8.33 8.53
N ASP A 87 -13.60 7.09 8.19
CA ASP A 87 -12.90 5.89 8.65
C ASP A 87 -11.53 5.74 7.95
N HIS A 88 -10.45 5.77 8.74
CA HIS A 88 -9.08 5.58 8.27
C HIS A 88 -8.86 4.18 7.70
N ALA A 89 -9.59 3.15 8.15
CA ALA A 89 -9.47 1.80 7.61
C ALA A 89 -9.96 1.72 6.16
N VAL A 90 -10.94 2.53 5.77
CA VAL A 90 -11.41 2.65 4.38
C VAL A 90 -10.37 3.38 3.54
N ARG A 91 -9.81 4.49 4.04
CA ARG A 91 -8.75 5.23 3.33
C ARG A 91 -7.48 4.40 3.16
N ALA A 92 -7.12 3.60 4.17
CA ALA A 92 -5.96 2.71 4.13
C ALA A 92 -6.15 1.56 3.14
N ALA A 93 -7.36 0.97 3.08
CA ALA A 93 -7.70 -0.02 2.06
C ALA A 93 -7.58 0.54 0.64
N LEU A 94 -8.08 1.77 0.43
CA LEU A 94 -7.94 2.45 -0.85
C LEU A 94 -6.47 2.68 -1.20
N ALA A 95 -5.67 3.13 -0.23
CA ALA A 95 -4.25 3.37 -0.43
C ALA A 95 -3.48 2.09 -0.79
N ALA A 96 -3.80 0.95 -0.18
CA ALA A 96 -3.17 -0.35 -0.49
C ALA A 96 -3.40 -0.82 -1.94
N HIS A 97 -4.45 -0.32 -2.60
CA HIS A 97 -4.74 -0.57 -4.02
C HIS A 97 -4.81 0.74 -4.82
N ALA A 98 -3.98 1.71 -4.46
CA ALA A 98 -3.88 2.99 -5.15
C ALA A 98 -3.10 2.89 -6.49
N HIS A 99 -2.88 1.69 -7.03
CA HIS A 99 -2.21 1.52 -8.31
C HIS A 99 -2.94 2.27 -9.44
N ASP A 100 -2.16 2.77 -10.40
CA ASP A 100 -2.64 3.51 -11.57
C ASP A 100 -3.60 4.66 -11.20
N ALA A 101 -3.41 5.22 -10.00
CA ALA A 101 -4.26 6.29 -9.52
C ALA A 101 -3.98 7.61 -10.25
N PRO A 102 -5.01 8.46 -10.44
CA PRO A 102 -4.78 9.82 -10.88
C PRO A 102 -3.93 10.57 -9.85
N ARG A 103 -3.09 11.51 -10.29
CA ARG A 103 -2.21 12.32 -9.42
C ARG A 103 -2.95 12.89 -8.22
N GLU A 104 -4.16 13.39 -8.46
CA GLU A 104 -5.01 14.02 -7.45
C GLU A 104 -5.33 13.08 -6.28
N LEU A 105 -5.43 11.77 -6.53
CA LEU A 105 -5.65 10.78 -5.49
C LEU A 105 -4.39 10.58 -4.64
N TYR A 106 -3.21 10.52 -5.26
CA TYR A 106 -1.96 10.48 -4.50
C TYR A 106 -1.77 11.75 -3.66
N GLU A 107 -2.01 12.93 -4.23
CA GLU A 107 -1.92 14.20 -3.51
C GLU A 107 -2.87 14.28 -2.32
N ARG A 108 -4.04 13.64 -2.40
CA ARG A 108 -4.98 13.55 -1.28
C ARG A 108 -4.49 12.64 -0.16
N LEU A 109 -3.95 11.47 -0.53
CA LEU A 109 -3.55 10.43 0.43
C LEU A 109 -2.16 10.66 1.04
N ILE A 110 -1.30 11.45 0.38
CA ILE A 110 0.08 11.71 0.83
C ILE A 110 0.15 12.48 2.17
N ASP A 111 -0.87 13.29 2.45
CA ASP A 111 -0.99 14.08 3.69
C ASP A 111 -2.05 13.50 4.63
N ASP A 112 -2.45 12.24 4.43
CA ASP A 112 -3.45 11.62 5.29
C ASP A 112 -2.97 11.62 6.75
N PRO A 113 -3.80 11.99 7.73
CA PRO A 113 -3.41 11.96 9.13
C PRO A 113 -3.03 10.56 9.62
N ASP A 114 -3.57 9.50 9.01
CA ASP A 114 -3.27 8.13 9.39
C ASP A 114 -1.96 7.65 8.75
N THR A 115 -1.00 7.25 9.59
CA THR A 115 0.30 6.75 9.13
C THR A 115 0.19 5.55 8.20
N ARG A 116 -0.78 4.64 8.41
CA ARG A 116 -0.90 3.43 7.56
C ARG A 116 -1.26 3.79 6.13
N VAL A 117 -2.06 4.83 5.92
CA VAL A 117 -2.39 5.35 4.59
C VAL A 117 -1.12 5.79 3.88
N ARG A 118 -0.30 6.62 4.54
CA ARG A 118 0.97 7.12 3.98
C ARG A 118 2.00 6.00 3.79
N GLU A 119 2.01 5.01 4.68
CA GLU A 119 2.85 3.82 4.58
C GLU A 119 2.51 2.98 3.35
N TYR A 120 1.23 2.73 3.07
CA TYR A 120 0.81 2.01 1.85
C TYR A 120 1.28 2.73 0.59
N LEU A 121 1.14 4.06 0.52
CA LEU A 121 1.68 4.84 -0.60
C LEU A 121 3.18 4.65 -0.81
N ALA A 122 3.95 4.52 0.27
CA ALA A 122 5.39 4.31 0.18
C ALA A 122 5.79 2.94 -0.42
N GLU A 123 4.85 1.99 -0.57
CA GLU A 123 5.08 0.68 -1.18
C GLU A 123 4.89 0.67 -2.71
N HIS A 124 4.17 1.66 -3.23
CA HIS A 124 3.76 1.76 -4.64
C HIS A 124 4.83 2.42 -5.50
N ASP A 125 5.16 1.85 -6.66
CA ASP A 125 6.19 2.32 -7.61
C ASP A 125 5.71 3.31 -8.68
N ASP A 126 4.42 3.60 -8.71
CA ASP A 126 3.77 4.53 -9.62
C ASP A 126 3.52 5.92 -8.99
N VAL A 127 3.92 6.12 -7.74
CA VAL A 127 3.83 7.43 -7.06
C VAL A 127 4.77 8.44 -7.74
N PRO A 128 4.29 9.64 -8.11
CA PRO A 128 5.10 10.69 -8.73
C PRO A 128 6.35 11.08 -7.91
N ALA A 129 7.45 11.37 -8.61
CA ALA A 129 8.77 11.60 -8.00
C ALA A 129 8.81 12.75 -6.96
N ASP A 130 8.04 13.82 -7.17
CA ASP A 130 7.88 14.93 -6.22
C ASP A 130 7.16 14.50 -4.94
N LEU A 131 6.18 13.59 -5.04
CA LEU A 131 5.47 13.03 -3.89
C LEU A 131 6.34 12.05 -3.10
N LEU A 132 7.22 11.29 -3.76
CA LEU A 132 8.25 10.50 -3.08
C LEU A 132 9.20 11.37 -2.25
N ALA A 133 9.58 12.54 -2.77
CA ALA A 133 10.43 13.46 -2.04
C ALA A 133 9.75 14.04 -0.78
N ARG A 134 8.41 14.00 -0.73
CA ARG A 134 7.62 14.31 0.47
C ARG A 134 7.60 13.12 1.42
N LEU A 135 7.32 11.90 0.94
CA LEU A 135 7.38 10.68 1.77
C LEU A 135 8.76 10.45 2.38
N ALA A 136 9.83 10.80 1.67
CA ALA A 136 11.20 10.73 2.19
C ALA A 136 11.47 11.69 3.35
N ARG A 137 10.57 12.64 3.59
CA ARG A 137 10.59 13.59 4.71
C ARG A 137 9.36 13.44 5.60
N ASP A 138 8.63 12.32 5.49
CA ASP A 138 7.46 12.05 6.33
C ASP A 138 7.87 12.15 7.82
N PRO A 139 7.06 12.77 8.68
CA PRO A 139 7.37 12.83 10.10
C PRO A 139 7.52 11.44 10.74
N ASP A 140 6.81 10.43 10.22
CA ASP A 140 6.84 9.06 10.72
C ASP A 140 8.02 8.27 10.12
N PRO A 141 9.01 7.82 10.93
CA PRO A 141 10.13 7.04 10.43
C PRO A 141 9.73 5.72 9.78
N LYS A 142 8.58 5.15 10.14
CA LYS A 142 8.09 3.91 9.54
C LYS A 142 7.76 4.11 8.07
N VAL A 143 7.13 5.23 7.71
CA VAL A 143 6.83 5.59 6.32
C VAL A 143 8.13 5.75 5.52
N ARG A 144 9.11 6.46 6.08
CA ARG A 144 10.42 6.67 5.44
C ARG A 144 11.19 5.35 5.24
N ALA A 145 11.17 4.46 6.25
CA ALA A 145 11.80 3.15 6.17
C ALA A 145 11.09 2.24 5.14
N THR A 146 9.76 2.27 5.07
CA THR A 146 8.98 1.56 4.06
C THR A 146 9.37 2.04 2.67
N LEU A 147 9.39 3.36 2.43
CA LEU A 147 9.84 3.94 1.17
C LEU A 147 11.23 3.44 0.78
N ALA A 148 12.18 3.48 1.71
CA ALA A 148 13.56 3.05 1.49
C ALA A 148 13.69 1.57 1.09
N ARG A 149 12.81 0.70 1.63
CA ARG A 149 12.81 -0.74 1.33
C ARG A 149 12.21 -1.07 -0.05
N TRP A 150 11.18 -0.33 -0.46
CA TRP A 150 10.41 -0.61 -1.67
C TRP A 150 10.95 0.14 -2.91
N TRP A 151 11.48 1.35 -2.73
CA TRP A 151 11.91 2.22 -3.83
C TRP A 151 13.42 2.19 -4.10
N THR A 152 13.90 1.07 -4.62
CA THR A 152 15.32 0.92 -4.96
C THR A 152 15.79 1.82 -6.10
N GLN A 153 14.86 2.34 -6.92
CA GLN A 153 15.15 3.25 -8.04
C GLN A 153 14.64 4.67 -7.79
N ALA A 154 14.38 5.05 -6.53
CA ALA A 154 14.02 6.43 -6.22
C ALA A 154 15.05 7.43 -6.77
N PRO A 155 14.63 8.66 -7.14
CA PRO A 155 15.55 9.71 -7.56
C PRO A 155 16.70 9.89 -6.57
N GLU A 156 17.91 10.21 -7.07
CA GLU A 156 19.12 10.30 -6.24
C GLU A 156 18.94 11.21 -5.01
N ALA A 157 18.25 12.34 -5.18
CA ALA A 157 17.94 13.25 -4.07
C ALA A 157 17.14 12.59 -2.94
N VAL A 158 16.16 11.74 -3.28
CA VAL A 158 15.37 10.96 -2.31
C VAL A 158 16.25 9.93 -1.63
N ARG A 159 17.06 9.20 -2.40
CA ARG A 159 17.97 8.18 -1.86
C ARG A 159 18.99 8.76 -0.89
N ARG A 160 19.55 9.93 -1.19
CA ARG A 160 20.48 10.63 -0.29
C ARG A 160 19.84 10.94 1.06
N VAL A 161 18.59 11.44 1.05
CA VAL A 161 17.84 11.73 2.29
C VAL A 161 17.67 10.45 3.12
N LEU A 162 17.26 9.35 2.51
CA LEU A 162 17.01 8.08 3.22
C LEU A 162 18.31 7.42 3.74
N LEU A 163 19.40 7.49 2.97
CA LEU A 163 20.70 6.95 3.36
C LEU A 163 21.37 7.74 4.50
N THR A 164 20.98 9.00 4.70
CA THR A 164 21.52 9.89 5.73
C THR A 164 20.48 10.25 6.80
N ASP A 165 19.38 9.49 6.86
CA ASP A 165 18.29 9.74 7.81
C ASP A 165 18.80 9.67 9.26
N PRO A 166 18.35 10.57 10.16
CA PRO A 166 18.75 10.51 11.56
C PRO A 166 18.31 9.21 12.26
N VAL A 167 17.28 8.52 11.76
CA VAL A 167 16.72 7.31 12.36
C VAL A 167 17.38 6.06 11.80
N ASN A 168 17.88 5.20 12.70
CA ASN A 168 18.62 3.99 12.35
C ASN A 168 17.77 2.99 11.54
N GLU A 169 16.47 2.84 11.85
CA GLU A 169 15.59 1.94 11.10
C GLU A 169 15.48 2.36 9.61
N VAL A 170 15.45 3.67 9.34
CA VAL A 170 15.38 4.20 7.98
C VAL A 170 16.68 3.93 7.22
N ARG A 171 17.83 4.21 7.84
CA ARG A 171 19.14 3.91 7.22
C ARG A 171 19.35 2.41 6.99
N THR A 172 18.91 1.57 7.92
CA THR A 172 18.92 0.10 7.75
C THR A 172 18.12 -0.31 6.52
N ALA A 173 16.92 0.24 6.34
CA ALA A 173 16.09 -0.06 5.19
C ALA A 173 16.68 0.47 3.88
N ALA A 174 17.23 1.70 3.89
CA ALA A 174 17.86 2.36 2.74
C ALA A 174 19.17 1.70 2.31
N CYS A 175 19.83 1.00 3.23
CA CYS A 175 21.03 0.23 3.01
C CYS A 175 20.80 -1.24 3.40
N SER A 176 19.67 -1.81 2.98
CA SER A 176 19.35 -3.20 3.30
C SER A 176 20.25 -4.15 2.54
N THR A 177 20.55 -5.31 3.14
CA THR A 177 21.17 -6.43 2.43
C THR A 177 20.17 -7.18 1.56
N TYR A 178 18.87 -6.90 1.67
CA TYR A 178 17.83 -7.44 0.80
C TYR A 178 16.71 -6.41 0.61
N TYR A 179 16.43 -6.04 -0.65
CA TYR A 179 15.35 -5.12 -0.99
C TYR A 179 14.12 -5.88 -1.46
N ALA A 180 12.95 -5.27 -1.28
CA ALA A 180 11.69 -5.86 -1.74
C ALA A 180 11.62 -5.96 -3.28
N ARG A 181 12.38 -5.12 -4.00
CA ARG A 181 12.37 -5.05 -5.46
C ARG A 181 13.78 -5.10 -6.05
N ARG A 182 13.88 -5.55 -7.29
CA ARG A 182 15.09 -5.50 -8.14
C ARG A 182 14.95 -4.39 -9.18
N PRO A 183 16.06 -3.81 -9.70
CA PRO A 183 17.44 -4.04 -9.28
C PRO A 183 17.74 -3.40 -7.92
N HIS A 184 18.78 -3.89 -7.24
CA HIS A 184 19.21 -3.30 -5.96
C HIS A 184 19.85 -1.92 -6.20
N PRO A 185 19.64 -0.94 -5.31
CA PRO A 185 20.22 0.39 -5.44
C PRO A 185 21.73 0.35 -5.24
N VAL A 186 22.48 1.07 -6.06
CA VAL A 186 23.91 1.35 -5.83
C VAL A 186 24.04 2.68 -5.09
N PRO A 187 24.58 2.73 -3.86
CA PRO A 187 24.77 3.98 -3.12
C PRO A 187 25.58 5.03 -3.92
N PRO A 188 25.25 6.34 -3.82
CA PRO A 188 26.08 7.39 -4.40
C PRO A 188 27.53 7.28 -3.89
N SER A 189 28.51 7.36 -4.79
CA SER A 189 29.92 7.11 -4.48
C SER A 189 30.47 8.03 -3.39
N ASP A 190 29.99 9.27 -3.33
CA ASP A 190 30.34 10.27 -2.33
C ASP A 190 29.89 9.88 -0.91
N LEU A 191 28.83 9.07 -0.77
CA LEU A 191 28.33 8.63 0.53
C LEU A 191 28.98 7.33 1.02
N VAL A 192 29.61 6.53 0.14
CA VAL A 192 30.10 5.18 0.47
C VAL A 192 31.03 5.18 1.68
N THR A 193 31.95 6.14 1.77
CA THR A 193 32.87 6.22 2.92
C THR A 193 32.12 6.40 4.25
N GLY A 194 31.11 7.27 4.29
CA GLY A 194 30.29 7.48 5.48
C GLY A 194 29.42 6.27 5.81
N LEU A 195 28.87 5.62 4.79
CA LEU A 195 28.04 4.43 4.96
C LEU A 195 28.84 3.21 5.46
N LEU A 196 30.13 3.10 5.11
CA LEU A 196 31.01 2.08 5.66
C LEU A 196 31.38 2.36 7.11
N ALA A 197 31.55 3.64 7.48
CA ALA A 197 31.84 4.03 8.85
C ALA A 197 30.65 3.78 9.81
N ASP A 198 29.41 4.02 9.36
CA ASP A 198 28.21 3.76 10.16
C ASP A 198 27.92 2.25 10.30
N PRO A 199 27.94 1.70 11.54
CA PRO A 199 27.66 0.28 11.79
C PRO A 199 26.33 -0.21 11.22
N VAL A 200 25.32 0.68 11.14
CA VAL A 200 23.97 0.35 10.66
C VAL A 200 23.96 0.08 9.15
N THR A 201 24.66 0.90 8.38
CA THR A 201 24.63 0.84 6.90
C THR A 201 25.78 0.01 6.32
N ARG A 202 26.84 -0.25 7.09
CA ARG A 202 28.06 -0.91 6.63
C ARG A 202 27.80 -2.21 5.86
N ALA A 203 26.98 -3.10 6.42
CA ALA A 203 26.72 -4.41 5.82
C ALA A 203 26.03 -4.29 4.44
N GLY A 204 25.06 -3.39 4.31
CA GLY A 204 24.41 -3.13 3.02
C GLY A 204 25.33 -2.42 2.04
N ALA A 205 26.12 -1.45 2.52
CA ALA A 205 27.06 -0.71 1.70
C ALA A 205 28.11 -1.63 1.08
N VAL A 206 28.67 -2.56 1.85
CA VAL A 206 29.61 -3.58 1.34
C VAL A 206 28.99 -4.43 0.24
N ARG A 207 27.71 -4.79 0.36
CA ARG A 207 27.01 -5.63 -0.62
C ARG A 207 26.70 -4.90 -1.93
N HIS A 208 26.47 -3.60 -1.86
CA HIS A 208 25.81 -2.85 -2.95
C HIS A 208 26.66 -1.72 -3.54
N ALA A 209 27.72 -1.27 -2.86
CA ALA A 209 28.62 -0.25 -3.37
C ALA A 209 29.69 -0.83 -4.29
N LEU A 210 30.22 0.02 -5.18
CA LEU A 210 31.44 -0.26 -5.91
C LEU A 210 32.63 0.06 -4.99
N LEU A 211 33.35 -0.97 -4.54
CA LEU A 211 34.47 -0.83 -3.59
C LEU A 211 35.82 -0.78 -4.32
N THR A 212 36.61 0.26 -4.04
CA THR A 212 38.05 0.28 -4.37
C THR A 212 38.84 -0.44 -3.28
N PRO A 213 40.12 -0.83 -3.50
CA PRO A 213 40.94 -1.46 -2.47
C PRO A 213 40.98 -0.67 -1.15
N GLU A 214 41.04 0.66 -1.21
CA GLU A 214 41.07 1.53 -0.02
C GLU A 214 39.76 1.47 0.78
N LEU A 215 38.62 1.33 0.10
CA LEU A 215 37.30 1.21 0.74
C LEU A 215 37.09 -0.15 1.39
N VAL A 216 37.72 -1.22 0.89
CA VAL A 216 37.66 -2.55 1.51
C VAL A 216 38.29 -2.53 2.91
N PHE A 217 39.43 -1.85 3.08
CA PHE A 217 40.07 -1.73 4.40
C PHE A 217 39.15 -1.03 5.41
N LYS A 218 38.47 0.04 5.01
CA LYS A 218 37.49 0.74 5.87
C LYS A 218 36.27 -0.10 6.24
N ALA A 219 35.93 -1.12 5.45
CA ALA A 219 34.76 -1.96 5.70
C ALA A 219 35.01 -3.00 6.80
N ILE A 220 36.27 -3.35 7.08
CA ILE A 220 36.67 -4.41 8.00
C ILE A 220 37.23 -3.91 9.34
N GLU A 221 37.34 -2.58 9.51
CA GLU A 221 37.68 -1.90 10.77
C GLU A 221 36.43 -1.59 11.62
#